data_AF-A0A9J6D8B5-F1
#
_entry.id   AF-A0A9J6D8B5-F1
#
_cell.length_a   1.000
_cell.length_b   1.000
_cell.length_c   1.000
_cell.angle_alpha   90.00
_cell.angle_beta   90.00
_cell.angle_gamma   90.00
#
_symmetry.space_group_name_H-M   'P 1'
#
loop_
_entity.id
_entity.type
_entity.pdbx_description
1 polymer ?
#
loop_
_entity_poly.entity_id
_entity_poly.type
_entity_poly.pdbx_seq_one_letter_code
_entity_poly.pdbx_strand_id
1 'polypeptide(L)'
;MNVRRAVQVVSPPVTAALKLLKEQAGHTCDASFAHVGPTVVFMDTMYRWFTLMDVSNCTQHFHQNNPDCKQYESEDDERLGWLETSFLDYLAEIKRQSPAKNFLTKETYEGLLITTISNVECVRYLLTATRFRFVLTRKMSSDPIEAFFGWLRKSAGSNDQTDVRAVLSGIEKALKTGIACTSSSSNVITADSSSCSTSALLQRSARAAQNDGEAFPAESTTILEESLDRGKTLLPTPDVAALAMVGGYIARTVHETISCDECFTLVTKPNTSAPSDALIRHQDRGGLLYPSTELVMVLNSLKNYAEVFLARARKMNQPLKAAVDNAAQILQKRDKLKCSTPGHHKKLLEVVLVKFLRPLFLNFATSVTDKHDLAKDFHVKPLSRKVLKL
;
A
#
# COMPACT_ATOMS: atom_id res chain seq x y z
N MET A 1 11.35 -10.57 12.09
CA MET A 1 9.89 -10.49 12.24
C MET A 1 9.38 -9.36 11.35
N ASN A 2 8.26 -9.52 10.63
CA ASN A 2 7.77 -8.52 9.68
C ASN A 2 6.34 -8.07 10.06
N VAL A 3 6.26 -7.06 10.92
CA VAL A 3 4.98 -6.50 11.42
C VAL A 3 4.14 -5.95 10.28
N ARG A 4 4.77 -5.38 9.24
CA ARG A 4 4.07 -4.87 8.05
C ARG A 4 3.20 -5.93 7.40
N ARG A 5 3.69 -7.18 7.27
CA ARG A 5 2.90 -8.28 6.71
C ARG A 5 1.67 -8.57 7.57
N ALA A 6 1.81 -8.60 8.90
CA ALA A 6 0.70 -8.85 9.81
C ALA A 6 -0.40 -7.77 9.70
N VAL A 7 0.00 -6.49 9.68
CA VAL A 7 -0.94 -5.37 9.50
C VAL A 7 -1.60 -5.41 8.12
N GLN A 8 -0.85 -5.78 7.07
CA GLN A 8 -1.40 -5.94 5.71
C GLN A 8 -2.47 -7.02 5.63
N VAL A 9 -2.35 -8.12 6.39
CA VAL A 9 -3.38 -9.18 6.41
C VAL A 9 -4.74 -8.61 6.82
N VAL A 10 -4.80 -7.81 7.89
CA VAL A 10 -6.05 -7.26 8.43
C VAL A 10 -6.47 -5.92 7.81
N SER A 11 -5.80 -5.49 6.74
CA SER A 11 -5.97 -4.14 6.19
C SER A 11 -7.29 -3.94 5.42
N PRO A 12 -7.77 -2.69 5.27
CA PRO A 12 -9.00 -2.36 4.54
C PRO A 12 -9.06 -2.90 3.10
N PRO A 13 -7.97 -2.93 2.31
CA PRO A 13 -8.00 -3.57 1.00
C PRO A 13 -8.36 -5.07 1.07
N VAL A 14 -7.88 -5.78 2.09
CA VAL A 14 -8.18 -7.21 2.25
C VAL A 14 -9.63 -7.39 2.72
N THR A 15 -10.10 -6.61 3.69
CA THR A 15 -11.49 -6.71 4.15
C THR A 15 -12.48 -6.28 3.07
N ALA A 16 -12.14 -5.30 2.22
CA ALA A 16 -12.91 -4.93 1.04
C ALA A 16 -12.98 -6.07 0.01
N ALA A 17 -11.88 -6.77 -0.24
CA ALA A 17 -11.87 -7.95 -1.10
C ALA A 17 -12.75 -9.06 -0.53
N LEU A 18 -12.66 -9.36 0.77
CA LEU A 18 -13.53 -10.36 1.41
C LEU A 18 -15.01 -9.97 1.37
N LYS A 19 -15.35 -8.68 1.55
CA LYS A 19 -16.72 -8.17 1.39
C LYS A 19 -17.23 -8.38 -0.02
N LEU A 20 -16.43 -8.04 -1.05
CA LEU A 20 -16.78 -8.33 -2.44
C LEU A 20 -16.98 -9.83 -2.69
N LEU A 21 -16.07 -10.68 -2.23
CA LEU A 21 -16.16 -12.13 -2.40
C LEU A 21 -17.43 -12.69 -1.75
N LYS A 22 -17.83 -12.15 -0.58
CA LYS A 22 -19.09 -12.48 0.09
C LYS A 22 -20.31 -12.05 -0.74
N GLU A 23 -20.32 -10.80 -1.23
CA GLU A 23 -21.42 -10.26 -2.03
C GLU A 23 -21.63 -11.02 -3.35
N GLN A 24 -20.57 -11.62 -3.89
CA GLN A 24 -20.58 -12.37 -5.14
C GLN A 24 -20.48 -13.89 -4.97
N ALA A 25 -20.59 -14.40 -3.74
CA ALA A 25 -20.49 -15.82 -3.43
C ALA A 25 -21.59 -16.62 -4.13
N GLY A 26 -21.22 -17.65 -4.90
CA GLY A 26 -22.15 -18.46 -5.70
C GLY A 26 -22.56 -17.83 -7.04
N HIS A 27 -22.10 -16.61 -7.35
CA HIS A 27 -22.31 -15.96 -8.65
C HIS A 27 -21.04 -15.94 -9.49
N THR A 28 -20.11 -15.03 -9.16
CA THR A 28 -18.80 -14.91 -9.82
C THR A 28 -17.64 -15.32 -8.90
N CYS A 29 -17.95 -15.64 -7.64
CA CYS A 29 -16.99 -16.06 -6.62
C CYS A 29 -17.41 -17.39 -5.98
N ASP A 30 -16.46 -18.06 -5.33
CA ASP A 30 -16.68 -19.32 -4.63
C ASP A 30 -17.73 -19.16 -3.50
N ALA A 31 -18.68 -20.08 -3.43
CA ALA A 31 -19.77 -20.07 -2.44
C ALA A 31 -19.27 -20.14 -0.99
N SER A 32 -18.07 -20.68 -0.74
CA SER A 32 -17.44 -20.74 0.59
C SER A 32 -17.25 -19.37 1.23
N PHE A 33 -17.15 -18.28 0.45
CA PHE A 33 -17.03 -16.92 0.96
C PHE A 33 -18.33 -16.35 1.54
N ALA A 34 -19.49 -17.01 1.37
CA ALA A 34 -20.77 -16.54 1.92
C ALA A 34 -20.72 -16.33 3.44
N HIS A 35 -19.89 -17.10 4.15
CA HIS A 35 -19.77 -17.08 5.61
C HIS A 35 -18.57 -16.29 6.14
N VAL A 36 -17.86 -15.51 5.31
CA VAL A 36 -16.66 -14.77 5.73
C VAL A 36 -16.94 -13.56 6.63
N GLY A 37 -18.22 -13.25 6.88
CA GLY A 37 -18.66 -12.08 7.66
C GLY A 37 -17.96 -11.91 9.02
N PRO A 38 -17.93 -12.94 9.90
CA PRO A 38 -17.25 -12.84 11.19
C PRO A 38 -15.75 -12.55 11.07
N THR A 39 -15.08 -13.11 10.07
CA THR A 39 -13.66 -12.84 9.78
C THR A 39 -13.44 -11.38 9.42
N VAL A 40 -14.31 -10.82 8.57
CA VAL A 40 -14.27 -9.39 8.22
C VAL A 40 -14.45 -8.50 9.45
N VAL A 41 -15.42 -8.81 10.31
CA VAL A 41 -15.65 -8.06 11.56
C VAL A 41 -14.44 -8.10 12.47
N PHE A 42 -13.81 -9.27 12.64
CA PHE A 42 -12.58 -9.41 13.42
C PHE A 42 -11.45 -8.57 12.84
N MET A 43 -11.21 -8.64 11.52
CA MET A 43 -10.15 -7.90 10.85
C MET A 43 -10.36 -6.38 10.95
N ASP A 44 -11.57 -5.90 10.67
CA ASP A 44 -11.91 -4.47 10.78
C ASP A 44 -11.73 -3.98 12.24
N THR A 45 -12.13 -4.78 13.22
CA THR A 45 -11.99 -4.45 14.65
C THR A 45 -10.52 -4.38 15.07
N MET A 46 -9.71 -5.38 14.71
CA MET A 46 -8.28 -5.39 15.03
C MET A 46 -7.50 -4.31 14.28
N TYR A 47 -7.85 -4.03 13.03
CA TYR A 47 -7.23 -2.94 12.26
C TYR A 47 -7.57 -1.57 12.84
N ARG A 48 -8.82 -1.36 13.26
CA ARG A 48 -9.22 -0.14 13.95
C ARG A 48 -8.46 0.04 15.26
N TRP A 49 -8.39 -0.99 16.10
CA TRP A 49 -7.57 -0.98 17.31
C TRP A 49 -6.11 -0.61 17.01
N PHE A 50 -5.49 -1.27 16.03
CA PHE A 50 -4.11 -0.97 15.63
C PHE A 50 -3.95 0.50 15.19
N THR A 51 -4.90 1.02 14.42
CA THR A 51 -4.89 2.41 13.92
C THR A 51 -4.95 3.42 15.08
N LEU A 52 -5.83 3.19 16.06
CA LEU A 52 -5.98 4.07 17.23
C LEU A 52 -4.75 4.06 18.15
N MET A 53 -4.01 2.95 18.15
CA MET A 53 -2.78 2.77 18.93
C MET A 53 -1.50 3.21 18.18
N ASP A 54 -1.60 3.50 16.88
CA ASP A 54 -0.49 3.94 16.02
C ASP A 54 -0.71 5.35 15.43
N VAL A 55 -1.38 6.24 16.18
CA VAL A 55 -1.57 7.64 15.76
C VAL A 55 -0.22 8.34 15.75
N SER A 56 0.26 8.68 14.54
CA SER A 56 1.67 9.02 14.33
C SER A 56 1.98 10.52 14.27
N ASN A 57 1.03 11.33 13.77
CA ASN A 57 1.21 12.77 13.55
C ASN A 57 -0.15 13.47 13.34
N CYS A 58 -0.14 14.81 13.32
CA CYS A 58 -1.35 15.63 13.23
C CYS A 58 -1.90 15.83 11.82
N THR A 59 -1.25 15.31 10.77
CA THR A 59 -1.69 15.49 9.36
C THR A 59 -2.16 14.19 8.71
N GLN A 60 -1.88 13.04 9.32
CA GLN A 60 -2.20 11.72 8.78
C GLN A 60 -3.69 11.57 8.50
N HIS A 61 -4.55 12.08 9.38
CA HIS A 61 -6.00 12.02 9.22
C HIS A 61 -6.49 12.80 7.99
N PHE A 62 -5.86 13.91 7.63
CA PHE A 62 -6.17 14.65 6.39
C PHE A 62 -5.73 13.86 5.16
N HIS A 63 -4.47 13.40 5.13
CA HIS A 63 -3.93 12.70 3.96
C HIS A 63 -4.62 11.37 3.69
N GLN A 64 -5.02 10.64 4.73
CA GLN A 64 -5.71 9.35 4.62
C GLN A 64 -7.23 9.49 4.61
N ASN A 65 -7.74 10.71 4.78
CA ASN A 65 -9.15 10.99 5.06
C ASN A 65 -9.71 10.03 6.12
N ASN A 66 -9.00 9.88 7.24
CA ASN A 66 -9.29 8.91 8.28
C ASN A 66 -9.36 9.56 9.68
N PRO A 67 -10.56 9.73 10.26
CA PRO A 67 -10.68 10.33 11.58
C PRO A 67 -10.01 9.50 12.68
N ASP A 68 -9.93 8.17 12.52
CA ASP A 68 -9.27 7.30 13.50
C ASP A 68 -7.76 7.58 13.63
N CYS A 69 -7.13 8.18 12.61
CA CYS A 69 -5.71 8.58 12.65
C CYS A 69 -5.46 9.98 13.23
N LYS A 70 -6.48 10.66 13.76
CA LYS A 70 -6.32 12.03 14.31
C LYS A 70 -5.61 11.99 15.66
N GLN A 71 -4.79 13.00 15.98
CA GLN A 71 -4.26 13.18 17.33
C GLN A 71 -5.39 13.28 18.37
N TYR A 72 -5.16 12.80 19.59
CA TYR A 72 -6.13 12.94 20.68
C TYR A 72 -6.00 14.32 21.29
N GLU A 73 -7.09 15.08 21.37
CA GLU A 73 -7.11 16.47 21.86
C GLU A 73 -8.04 16.67 23.06
N SER A 74 -8.89 15.66 23.35
CA SER A 74 -9.87 15.69 24.44
C SER A 74 -9.88 14.36 25.19
N GLU A 75 -10.16 14.41 26.49
CA GLU A 75 -10.36 13.23 27.34
C GLU A 75 -11.64 12.47 27.00
N ASP A 76 -12.64 13.18 26.46
CA ASP A 76 -13.94 12.66 26.04
C ASP A 76 -13.97 12.23 24.55
N ASP A 77 -12.80 12.00 23.94
CA ASP A 77 -12.72 11.54 22.56
C ASP A 77 -13.42 10.17 22.40
N GLU A 78 -14.43 10.10 21.53
CA GLU A 78 -15.23 8.88 21.31
C GLU A 78 -14.38 7.65 20.96
N ARG A 79 -13.20 7.86 20.38
CA ARG A 79 -12.26 6.77 20.05
C ARG A 79 -11.64 6.15 21.30
N LEU A 80 -11.40 6.94 22.34
CA LEU A 80 -10.99 6.42 23.65
C LEU A 80 -12.12 5.61 24.28
N GLY A 81 -13.36 6.12 24.20
CA GLY A 81 -14.55 5.40 24.62
C GLY A 81 -14.72 4.05 23.89
N TRP A 82 -14.49 4.03 22.58
CA TRP A 82 -14.54 2.79 21.79
C TRP A 82 -13.48 1.77 22.22
N LEU A 83 -12.24 2.22 22.52
CA LEU A 83 -11.17 1.34 23.00
C LEU A 83 -11.49 0.73 24.37
N GLU A 84 -12.05 1.52 25.28
CA GLU A 84 -12.33 1.12 26.66
C GLU A 84 -13.58 0.24 26.79
N THR A 85 -14.60 0.50 25.97
CA THR A 85 -15.88 -0.22 26.05
C THR A 85 -16.02 -1.23 24.92
N SER A 86 -16.28 -0.74 23.71
CA SER A 86 -16.66 -1.57 22.55
C SER A 86 -15.61 -2.63 22.21
N PHE A 87 -14.33 -2.26 22.23
CA PHE A 87 -13.25 -3.20 21.91
C PHE A 87 -13.02 -4.23 23.02
N LEU A 88 -13.05 -3.83 24.30
CA LEU A 88 -12.87 -4.76 25.42
C LEU A 88 -14.06 -5.73 25.55
N ASP A 89 -15.28 -5.23 25.37
CA ASP A 89 -16.50 -6.06 25.33
C ASP A 89 -16.44 -7.06 24.17
N TYR A 90 -16.01 -6.60 23.00
CA TYR A 90 -15.78 -7.49 21.86
C TYR A 90 -14.77 -8.59 22.19
N LEU A 91 -13.62 -8.25 22.80
CA LEU A 91 -12.61 -9.22 23.22
C LEU A 91 -13.14 -10.22 24.25
N ALA A 92 -13.95 -9.77 25.21
CA ALA A 92 -14.58 -10.62 26.20
C ALA A 92 -15.59 -11.58 25.55
N GLU A 93 -16.37 -11.09 24.59
CA GLU A 93 -17.33 -11.88 23.82
C GLU A 93 -16.64 -13.00 23.05
N ILE A 94 -15.63 -12.66 22.23
CA ILE A 94 -14.94 -13.67 21.42
C ILE A 94 -14.19 -14.70 22.30
N LYS A 95 -13.70 -14.29 23.48
CA LYS A 95 -13.10 -15.21 24.46
C LYS A 95 -14.14 -16.18 25.03
N ARG A 96 -15.36 -15.71 25.29
CA ARG A 96 -16.46 -16.54 25.81
C ARG A 96 -16.97 -17.53 24.75
N GLN A 97 -17.02 -17.10 23.50
CA GLN A 97 -17.57 -17.92 22.40
C GLN A 97 -16.54 -18.88 21.78
N SER A 98 -15.24 -18.58 21.90
CA SER A 98 -14.19 -19.38 21.26
C SER A 98 -13.71 -20.54 22.14
N PRO A 99 -13.50 -21.75 21.59
CA PRO A 99 -12.73 -22.79 22.25
C PRO A 99 -11.32 -22.26 22.59
N ALA A 100 -10.77 -22.62 23.76
CA ALA A 100 -9.46 -22.13 24.20
C ALA A 100 -8.32 -22.31 23.17
N LYS A 101 -8.35 -23.41 22.41
CA LYS A 101 -7.38 -23.72 21.34
C LYS A 101 -7.46 -22.82 20.10
N ASN A 102 -8.58 -22.12 19.92
CA ASN A 102 -8.87 -21.26 18.77
C ASN A 102 -8.89 -19.78 19.15
N PHE A 103 -8.42 -19.45 20.36
CA PHE A 103 -8.35 -18.09 20.87
C PHE A 103 -6.90 -17.62 21.01
N LEU A 104 -6.72 -16.34 21.33
CA LEU A 104 -5.42 -15.75 21.67
C LEU A 104 -4.79 -16.51 22.85
N THR A 105 -3.45 -16.58 22.87
CA THR A 105 -2.75 -17.10 24.06
C THR A 105 -3.05 -16.20 25.27
N LYS A 106 -2.90 -16.75 26.47
CA LYS A 106 -3.14 -16.01 27.72
C LYS A 106 -2.34 -14.70 27.75
N GLU A 107 -1.06 -14.77 27.40
CA GLU A 107 -0.14 -13.63 27.39
C GLU A 107 -0.54 -12.59 26.33
N THR A 108 -0.98 -13.04 25.16
CA THR A 108 -1.43 -12.12 24.09
C THR A 108 -2.71 -11.41 24.49
N TYR A 109 -3.67 -12.13 25.08
CA TYR A 109 -4.92 -11.56 25.55
C TYR A 109 -4.70 -10.55 26.68
N GLU A 110 -3.95 -10.92 27.72
CA GLU A 110 -3.63 -10.03 28.84
C GLU A 110 -2.81 -8.82 28.37
N GLY A 111 -1.84 -9.03 27.48
CA GLY A 111 -1.07 -7.97 26.84
C GLY A 111 -1.93 -6.98 26.06
N LEU A 112 -2.93 -7.46 25.33
CA LEU A 112 -3.86 -6.63 24.56
C LEU A 112 -4.75 -5.79 25.49
N LEU A 113 -5.26 -6.39 26.58
CA LEU A 113 -6.06 -5.67 27.58
C LEU A 113 -5.24 -4.59 28.28
N ILE A 114 -4.09 -4.94 28.86
CA ILE A 114 -3.29 -3.98 29.62
C ILE A 114 -2.80 -2.84 28.73
N THR A 115 -2.39 -3.15 27.49
CA THR A 115 -1.95 -2.13 26.53
C THR A 115 -3.08 -1.16 26.21
N THR A 116 -4.29 -1.67 25.96
CA THR A 116 -5.46 -0.83 25.64
C THR A 116 -5.83 0.07 26.81
N ILE A 117 -6.03 -0.51 28.00
CA ILE A 117 -6.44 0.22 29.20
C ILE A 117 -5.38 1.26 29.58
N SER A 118 -4.11 0.85 29.65
CA SER A 118 -3.02 1.76 30.05
C SER A 118 -2.83 2.92 29.07
N ASN A 119 -3.00 2.69 27.75
CA ASN A 119 -2.91 3.78 26.78
C ASN A 119 -4.06 4.77 26.91
N VAL A 120 -5.30 4.30 27.11
CA VAL A 120 -6.46 5.19 27.32
C VAL A 120 -6.25 6.05 28.56
N GLU A 121 -5.89 5.44 29.68
CA GLU A 121 -5.64 6.16 30.93
C GLU A 121 -4.45 7.13 30.82
N CYS A 122 -3.38 6.72 30.14
CA CYS A 122 -2.22 7.57 29.89
C CYS A 122 -2.59 8.79 29.02
N VAL A 123 -3.38 8.59 27.95
CA VAL A 123 -3.86 9.70 27.11
C VAL A 123 -4.67 10.69 27.94
N ARG A 124 -5.64 10.22 28.72
CA ARG A 124 -6.45 11.08 29.61
C ARG A 124 -5.59 11.84 30.60
N TYR A 125 -4.67 11.16 31.28
CA TYR A 125 -3.75 11.78 32.24
C TYR A 125 -2.89 12.88 31.58
N LEU A 126 -2.35 12.62 30.39
CA LEU A 126 -1.52 13.58 29.68
C LEU A 126 -2.30 14.85 29.25
N LEU A 127 -3.56 14.68 28.85
CA LEU A 127 -4.41 15.80 28.45
C LEU A 127 -4.88 16.62 29.67
N THR A 128 -5.25 15.95 30.76
CA THR A 128 -5.92 16.56 31.91
C THR A 128 -4.94 17.06 32.98
N ALA A 129 -4.08 16.18 33.47
CA ALA A 129 -3.17 16.45 34.58
C ALA A 129 -1.92 17.18 34.09
N THR A 130 -1.32 16.74 32.97
CA THR A 130 -0.11 17.38 32.43
C THR A 130 -0.40 18.49 31.42
N ARG A 131 -1.67 18.69 31.04
CA ARG A 131 -2.14 19.77 30.16
C ARG A 131 -1.47 19.78 28.79
N PHE A 132 -1.21 18.61 28.22
CA PHE A 132 -0.70 18.52 26.85
C PHE A 132 -1.81 18.94 25.87
N ARG A 133 -1.44 19.68 24.83
CA ARG A 133 -2.40 20.10 23.79
C ARG A 133 -2.98 18.90 23.03
N PHE A 134 -2.17 17.87 22.82
CA PHE A 134 -2.59 16.65 22.15
C PHE A 134 -1.66 15.48 22.53
N VAL A 135 -2.09 14.26 22.24
CA VAL A 135 -1.32 13.02 22.45
C VAL A 135 -1.26 12.19 21.17
N LEU A 136 -0.10 11.57 20.92
CA LEU A 136 0.16 10.66 19.80
C LEU A 136 0.52 9.28 20.34
N THR A 137 -0.37 8.30 20.18
CA THR A 137 -0.22 6.94 20.75
C THR A 137 0.96 6.18 20.18
N ARG A 138 1.40 6.47 18.95
CA ARG A 138 2.63 5.89 18.38
C ARG A 138 3.88 6.15 19.23
N LYS A 139 3.90 7.21 20.03
CA LYS A 139 5.05 7.54 20.89
C LYS A 139 5.16 6.63 22.12
N MET A 140 4.16 5.78 22.36
CA MET A 140 4.15 4.82 23.47
C MET A 140 4.69 3.43 23.08
N SER A 141 5.11 3.23 21.82
CA SER A 141 5.66 1.95 21.35
C SER A 141 7.20 1.88 21.43
N SER A 142 7.75 0.67 21.31
CA SER A 142 9.20 0.40 21.25
C SER A 142 9.82 0.67 19.87
N ASP A 143 9.04 1.01 18.85
CA ASP A 143 9.50 1.21 17.47
C ASP A 143 10.75 2.11 17.35
N PRO A 144 10.85 3.26 18.05
CA PRO A 144 12.04 4.12 17.96
C PRO A 144 13.31 3.43 18.46
N ILE A 145 13.20 2.61 19.51
CA ILE A 145 14.32 1.85 20.07
C ILE A 145 14.73 0.72 19.12
N GLU A 146 13.76 0.02 18.53
CA GLU A 146 14.03 -1.01 17.52
C GLU A 146 14.67 -0.44 16.25
N ALA A 147 14.22 0.74 15.82
CA ALA A 147 14.84 1.48 14.72
C ALA A 147 16.28 1.86 15.05
N PHE A 148 16.55 2.29 16.28
CA PHE A 148 17.91 2.57 16.75
C PHE A 148 18.81 1.32 16.74
N PHE A 149 18.30 0.16 17.16
CA PHE A 149 19.03 -1.11 17.04
C PHE A 149 19.28 -1.51 15.57
N GLY A 150 18.33 -1.21 14.68
CA GLY A 150 18.52 -1.38 13.24
C GLY A 150 19.63 -0.46 12.69
N TRP A 151 19.68 0.79 13.16
CA TRP A 151 20.74 1.74 12.80
C TRP A 151 22.11 1.28 13.30
N LEU A 152 22.22 0.84 14.55
CA LEU A 152 23.48 0.32 15.12
C LEU A 152 24.04 -0.82 14.27
N ARG A 153 23.21 -1.79 13.88
CA ARG A 153 23.62 -2.90 13.01
C ARG A 153 24.09 -2.41 11.64
N LYS A 154 23.33 -1.52 11.00
CA LYS A 154 23.71 -0.93 9.69
C LYS A 154 25.01 -0.13 9.77
N SER A 155 25.30 0.51 10.90
CA SER A 155 26.51 1.30 11.08
C SER A 155 27.79 0.44 11.08
N ALA A 156 27.65 -0.87 11.34
CA ALA A 156 28.72 -1.87 11.26
C ALA A 156 28.90 -2.48 9.85
N GLY A 157 28.23 -1.93 8.83
CA GLY A 157 28.30 -2.41 7.46
C GLY A 157 27.68 -3.79 7.30
N SER A 158 28.45 -4.75 6.78
CA SER A 158 27.98 -6.14 6.58
C SER A 158 28.05 -7.01 7.85
N ASN A 159 28.47 -6.46 8.99
CA ASN A 159 28.52 -7.20 10.24
C ASN A 159 27.20 -7.07 11.03
N ASP A 160 26.28 -8.00 10.80
CA ASP A 160 24.99 -8.05 11.51
C ASP A 160 25.10 -8.55 12.97
N GLN A 161 26.25 -9.09 13.38
CA GLN A 161 26.50 -9.52 14.75
C GLN A 161 27.38 -8.50 15.48
N THR A 162 26.72 -7.51 16.08
CA THR A 162 27.38 -6.52 16.91
C THR A 162 27.68 -7.10 18.30
N ASP A 163 28.94 -7.11 18.71
CA ASP A 163 29.30 -7.35 20.11
C ASP A 163 29.10 -6.08 20.95
N VAL A 164 29.26 -6.19 22.27
CA VAL A 164 29.08 -5.06 23.19
C VAL A 164 30.00 -3.89 22.83
N ARG A 165 31.24 -4.17 22.37
CA ARG A 165 32.20 -3.12 21.99
C ARG A 165 31.73 -2.37 20.74
N ALA A 166 31.27 -3.07 19.72
CA ALA A 166 30.72 -2.47 18.50
C ALA A 166 29.49 -1.62 18.79
N VAL A 167 28.61 -2.09 19.69
CA VAL A 167 27.46 -1.30 20.14
C VAL A 167 27.92 -0.03 20.86
N LEU A 168 28.84 -0.12 21.83
CA LEU A 168 29.36 1.04 22.55
C LEU A 168 29.99 2.06 21.60
N SER A 169 30.86 1.61 20.68
CA SER A 169 31.47 2.46 19.66
C SER A 169 30.44 3.10 18.73
N GLY A 170 29.37 2.38 18.38
CA GLY A 170 28.27 2.89 17.56
C GLY A 170 27.47 3.99 18.25
N ILE A 171 27.17 3.80 19.54
CA ILE A 171 26.50 4.82 20.38
C ILE A 171 27.42 6.04 20.55
N GLU A 172 28.69 5.83 20.89
CA GLU A 172 29.67 6.90 21.05
C GLU A 172 29.84 7.71 19.76
N LYS A 173 29.92 7.02 18.61
CA LYS A 173 29.93 7.66 17.29
C LYS A 173 28.66 8.48 17.07
N ALA A 174 27.48 7.94 17.36
CA ALA A 174 26.22 8.67 17.20
C ALA A 174 26.23 9.99 17.97
N LEU A 175 26.66 9.95 19.24
CA LEU A 175 26.73 11.11 20.13
C LEU A 175 27.79 12.13 19.68
N LYS A 176 28.99 11.67 19.28
CA LYS A 176 30.10 12.55 18.88
C LYS A 176 29.91 13.20 17.51
N THR A 177 29.24 12.51 16.59
CA THR A 177 29.10 12.96 15.20
C THR A 177 27.76 13.61 14.90
N GLY A 178 26.77 13.45 15.78
CA GLY A 178 25.39 13.87 15.49
C GLY A 178 24.75 13.11 14.32
N ILE A 179 25.29 11.98 13.87
CA ILE A 179 24.70 11.22 12.75
C ILE A 179 23.28 10.75 13.09
N ALA A 180 22.98 10.55 14.38
CA ALA A 180 21.63 10.31 14.88
C ALA A 180 21.04 11.63 15.41
N CYS A 181 20.52 12.47 14.51
CA CYS A 181 19.78 13.67 14.88
C CYS A 181 18.29 13.38 15.07
N THR A 182 17.64 14.19 15.91
CA THR A 182 16.18 14.30 15.92
C THR A 182 15.71 14.90 14.58
N SER A 183 14.49 14.57 14.16
CA SER A 183 13.90 15.21 12.98
C SER A 183 13.79 16.71 13.18
N SER A 184 13.95 17.51 12.11
CA SER A 184 13.74 18.96 12.15
C SER A 184 12.32 19.36 12.59
N SER A 185 11.36 18.44 12.46
CA SER A 185 9.98 18.56 12.95
C SER A 185 9.76 18.00 14.36
N SER A 186 10.83 17.68 15.10
CA SER A 186 10.75 17.22 16.49
C SER A 186 10.39 18.38 17.43
N ASN A 187 9.75 18.08 18.56
CA ASN A 187 9.43 19.03 19.63
C ASN A 187 10.59 19.29 20.59
N VAL A 188 11.81 18.85 20.26
CA VAL A 188 13.03 19.02 21.05
C VAL A 188 13.96 19.99 20.32
N ILE A 189 14.49 20.98 21.04
CA ILE A 189 15.43 21.98 20.52
C ILE A 189 16.67 21.26 19.95
N THR A 190 16.93 21.44 18.66
CA THR A 190 18.15 20.92 18.01
C THR A 190 19.25 21.97 18.05
N ALA A 191 20.45 21.60 18.49
CA ALA A 191 21.66 22.36 18.17
C ALA A 191 21.95 22.23 16.66
N ASP A 192 22.45 23.30 16.06
CA ASP A 192 22.52 23.53 14.62
C ASP A 192 22.93 22.32 13.76
N SER A 193 22.11 22.04 12.76
CA SER A 193 22.22 20.92 11.85
C SER A 193 23.32 21.12 10.80
N SER A 194 24.53 20.58 11.04
CA SER A 194 25.47 20.33 9.95
C SER A 194 25.02 19.10 9.16
N SER A 195 24.25 19.32 8.10
CA SER A 195 23.77 18.29 7.19
C SER A 195 24.92 17.54 6.52
N CYS A 196 25.15 16.28 6.92
CA CYS A 196 26.10 15.39 6.24
C CYS A 196 25.48 14.93 4.91
N SER A 197 25.95 15.50 3.80
CA SER A 197 25.45 15.21 2.45
C SER A 197 26.03 13.89 1.92
N THR A 198 25.20 12.85 1.77
CA THR A 198 25.57 11.55 1.17
C THR A 198 25.48 11.54 -0.36
N SER A 199 25.54 12.70 -1.01
CA SER A 199 25.40 12.86 -2.47
C SER A 199 26.55 12.26 -3.29
N ALA A 200 27.62 11.79 -2.65
CA ALA A 200 28.80 11.24 -3.31
C ALA A 200 28.74 9.73 -3.65
N LEU A 201 27.70 8.98 -3.25
CA LEU A 201 27.69 7.51 -3.35
C LEU A 201 26.74 6.90 -4.39
N LEU A 202 26.05 7.69 -5.22
CA LEU A 202 25.11 7.18 -6.22
C LEU A 202 25.35 7.77 -7.62
N GLN A 203 26.44 7.37 -8.26
CA GLN A 203 26.56 7.46 -9.72
C GLN A 203 27.11 6.15 -10.29
N ARG A 204 26.26 5.14 -10.35
CA ARG A 204 26.44 4.02 -11.30
C ARG A 204 25.44 4.19 -12.42
N SER A 205 25.90 4.74 -13.54
CA SER A 205 25.16 4.71 -14.80
C SER A 205 25.02 3.26 -15.26
N ALA A 206 23.79 2.81 -15.45
CA ALA A 206 23.52 1.51 -16.04
C ALA A 206 23.92 1.54 -17.53
N ARG A 207 24.76 0.60 -17.96
CA ARG A 207 25.13 0.45 -19.38
C ARG A 207 23.90 0.03 -20.17
N ALA A 208 23.61 0.73 -21.27
CA ALA A 208 22.56 0.37 -22.21
C ALA A 208 22.90 -0.98 -22.87
N ALA A 209 21.96 -1.93 -22.82
CA ALA A 209 22.05 -3.18 -23.56
C ALA A 209 21.96 -2.89 -25.07
N GLN A 210 22.74 -3.62 -25.86
CA GLN A 210 22.74 -3.53 -27.33
C GLN A 210 21.45 -4.12 -27.92
N ASN A 211 21.01 -3.52 -29.03
CA ASN A 211 19.80 -3.85 -29.77
C ASN A 211 19.93 -5.22 -30.45
N ASP A 212 19.22 -6.22 -29.93
CA ASP A 212 18.67 -7.31 -30.75
C ASP A 212 17.18 -7.01 -30.91
N GLY A 213 16.82 -6.41 -32.05
CA GLY A 213 15.44 -6.00 -32.35
C GLY A 213 14.53 -7.20 -32.57
N GLU A 214 13.89 -7.69 -31.52
CA GLU A 214 12.70 -8.52 -31.67
C GLU A 214 11.55 -7.68 -32.26
N ALA A 215 10.85 -8.26 -33.24
CA ALA A 215 9.70 -7.65 -33.89
C ALA A 215 8.54 -7.43 -32.89
N PHE A 216 7.73 -6.38 -33.13
CA PHE A 216 6.57 -6.09 -32.31
C PHE A 216 5.58 -7.29 -32.29
N PRO A 217 5.05 -7.71 -31.12
CA PRO A 217 4.13 -8.85 -31.05
C PRO A 217 2.79 -8.56 -31.73
N ALA A 218 2.63 -8.91 -33.01
CA ALA A 218 1.43 -8.62 -33.80
C ALA A 218 0.13 -9.15 -33.17
N GLU A 219 0.17 -10.31 -32.52
CA GLU A 219 -0.98 -10.91 -31.84
C GLU A 219 -1.53 -10.04 -30.70
N SER A 220 -0.66 -9.27 -30.02
CA SER A 220 -1.12 -8.33 -28.98
C SER A 220 -2.05 -7.26 -29.58
N THR A 221 -1.69 -6.71 -30.74
CA THR A 221 -2.53 -5.77 -31.50
C THR A 221 -3.89 -6.41 -31.81
N THR A 222 -3.91 -7.61 -32.40
CA THR A 222 -5.14 -8.32 -32.76
C THR A 222 -6.06 -8.50 -31.55
N ILE A 223 -5.51 -8.90 -30.40
CA ILE A 223 -6.29 -9.11 -29.17
C ILE A 223 -6.91 -7.81 -28.66
N LEU A 224 -6.16 -6.70 -28.69
CA LEU A 224 -6.69 -5.40 -28.27
C LEU A 224 -7.84 -4.97 -29.18
N GLU A 225 -7.64 -5.07 -30.49
CA GLU A 225 -8.64 -4.75 -31.51
C GLU A 225 -9.93 -5.56 -31.33
N GLU A 226 -9.82 -6.89 -31.32
CA GLU A 226 -10.98 -7.75 -31.16
C GLU A 226 -11.66 -7.59 -29.79
N SER A 227 -10.90 -7.26 -28.73
CA SER A 227 -11.48 -7.03 -27.41
C SER A 227 -12.30 -5.75 -27.35
N LEU A 228 -11.89 -4.70 -28.05
CA LEU A 228 -12.60 -3.43 -28.11
C LEU A 228 -13.87 -3.54 -28.96
N ASP A 229 -13.84 -4.34 -30.02
CA ASP A 229 -14.94 -4.51 -30.96
C ASP A 229 -16.06 -5.43 -30.39
N ARG A 230 -15.71 -6.38 -29.50
CA ARG A 230 -16.67 -7.36 -28.95
C ARG A 230 -17.69 -6.81 -27.96
N GLY A 231 -17.55 -5.57 -27.48
CA GLY A 231 -18.59 -4.89 -26.68
C GLY A 231 -19.20 -5.71 -25.54
N LYS A 232 -18.43 -6.57 -24.86
CA LYS A 232 -18.97 -7.52 -23.87
C LYS A 232 -19.33 -6.81 -22.57
N THR A 233 -20.52 -7.11 -22.05
CA THR A 233 -20.87 -6.82 -20.66
C THR A 233 -19.89 -7.55 -19.74
N LEU A 234 -19.18 -6.79 -18.90
CA LEU A 234 -18.25 -7.37 -17.94
C LEU A 234 -19.04 -7.94 -16.76
N LEU A 235 -18.79 -9.22 -16.46
CA LEU A 235 -19.29 -9.82 -15.23
C LEU A 235 -18.55 -9.19 -14.03
N PRO A 236 -19.22 -9.04 -12.87
CA PRO A 236 -18.62 -8.46 -11.68
C PRO A 236 -17.68 -9.45 -10.98
N THR A 237 -16.56 -9.76 -11.62
CA THR A 237 -15.51 -10.60 -11.03
C THR A 237 -14.58 -9.75 -10.16
N PRO A 238 -13.82 -10.37 -9.24
CA PRO A 238 -12.75 -9.68 -8.50
C PRO A 238 -11.77 -8.94 -9.39
N ASP A 239 -11.46 -9.51 -10.56
CA ASP A 239 -10.60 -8.89 -11.57
C ASP A 239 -11.18 -7.59 -12.10
N VAL A 240 -12.48 -7.56 -12.44
CA VAL A 240 -13.15 -6.35 -12.93
C VAL A 240 -13.24 -5.31 -11.82
N ALA A 241 -13.47 -5.73 -10.58
CA ALA A 241 -13.47 -4.82 -9.45
C ALA A 241 -12.08 -4.22 -9.15
N ALA A 242 -11.00 -5.01 -9.35
CA ALA A 242 -9.64 -4.51 -9.26
C ALA A 242 -9.33 -3.51 -10.38
N LEU A 243 -9.79 -3.77 -11.61
CA LEU A 243 -9.69 -2.83 -12.72
C LEU A 243 -10.46 -1.53 -12.44
N ALA A 244 -11.64 -1.62 -11.82
CA ALA A 244 -12.38 -0.43 -11.39
C ALA A 244 -11.59 0.38 -10.35
N MET A 245 -11.01 -0.29 -9.34
CA MET A 245 -10.17 0.38 -8.33
C MET A 245 -8.99 1.13 -8.98
N VAL A 246 -8.30 0.50 -9.93
CA VAL A 246 -7.21 1.15 -10.69
C VAL A 246 -7.77 2.26 -11.59
N GLY A 247 -8.95 2.08 -12.18
CA GLY A 247 -9.65 3.09 -12.96
C GLY A 247 -9.95 4.35 -12.15
N GLY A 248 -10.34 4.23 -10.88
CA GLY A 248 -10.52 5.36 -9.98
C GLY A 248 -9.23 6.17 -9.76
N TYR A 249 -8.09 5.48 -9.61
CA TYR A 249 -6.76 6.11 -9.55
C TYR A 249 -6.40 6.83 -10.86
N ILE A 250 -6.68 6.20 -12.01
CA ILE A 250 -6.43 6.81 -13.32
C ILE A 250 -7.31 8.04 -13.51
N ALA A 251 -8.59 7.97 -13.15
CA ALA A 251 -9.50 9.12 -13.20
C ALA A 251 -9.01 10.28 -12.34
N ARG A 252 -8.48 10.01 -11.14
CA ARG A 252 -7.85 11.03 -10.28
C ARG A 252 -6.65 11.67 -10.99
N THR A 253 -5.79 10.86 -11.59
CA THR A 253 -4.63 11.35 -12.33
C THR A 253 -5.04 12.22 -13.53
N VAL A 254 -6.09 11.83 -14.26
CA VAL A 254 -6.64 12.61 -15.37
C VAL A 254 -7.13 13.96 -14.87
N HIS A 255 -7.89 14.01 -13.77
CA HIS A 255 -8.36 15.24 -13.16
C HIS A 255 -7.22 16.19 -12.75
N GLU A 256 -6.13 15.65 -12.21
CA GLU A 256 -4.95 16.44 -11.80
C GLU A 256 -4.09 16.91 -12.98
N THR A 257 -4.15 16.23 -14.13
CA THR A 257 -3.25 16.48 -15.28
C THR A 257 -3.91 17.24 -16.42
N ILE A 258 -5.24 17.12 -16.56
CA ILE A 258 -6.04 17.66 -17.66
C ILE A 258 -7.18 18.49 -17.08
N SER A 259 -7.05 19.82 -17.15
CA SER A 259 -8.11 20.77 -16.78
C SER A 259 -9.22 20.80 -17.85
N CYS A 260 -10.01 19.74 -17.94
CA CYS A 260 -11.13 19.61 -18.87
C CYS A 260 -12.24 18.75 -18.27
N ASP A 261 -13.43 19.34 -18.10
CA ASP A 261 -14.58 18.65 -17.52
C ASP A 261 -15.06 17.49 -18.39
N GLU A 262 -15.04 17.64 -19.73
CA GLU A 262 -15.39 16.56 -20.65
C GLU A 262 -14.46 15.35 -20.46
N CYS A 263 -13.13 15.56 -20.43
CA CYS A 263 -12.16 14.49 -20.15
C CYS A 263 -12.42 13.82 -18.80
N PHE A 264 -12.78 14.60 -17.78
CA PHE A 264 -13.11 14.07 -16.46
C PHE A 264 -14.39 13.23 -16.48
N THR A 265 -15.45 13.70 -17.15
CA THR A 265 -16.71 12.95 -17.28
C THR A 265 -16.57 11.67 -18.10
N LEU A 266 -15.67 11.64 -19.10
CA LEU A 266 -15.38 10.43 -19.88
C LEU A 266 -14.78 9.31 -19.03
N VAL A 267 -14.03 9.65 -17.97
CA VAL A 267 -13.32 8.69 -17.13
C VAL A 267 -13.99 8.43 -15.79
N THR A 268 -15.04 9.18 -15.43
CA THR A 268 -15.72 9.05 -14.14
C THR A 268 -17.21 8.76 -14.31
N LYS A 269 -17.82 8.24 -13.24
CA LYS A 269 -19.26 8.15 -13.06
C LYS A 269 -19.60 8.50 -11.60
N PRO A 270 -20.87 8.81 -11.29
CA PRO A 270 -21.32 8.95 -9.91
C PRO A 270 -21.08 7.68 -9.10
N ASN A 271 -21.04 7.80 -7.77
CA ASN A 271 -21.00 6.63 -6.89
C ASN A 271 -22.23 5.74 -7.16
N THR A 272 -22.00 4.46 -7.41
CA THR A 272 -23.06 3.47 -7.66
C THR A 272 -22.91 2.25 -6.75
N SER A 273 -24.01 1.54 -6.54
CA SER A 273 -24.01 0.23 -5.87
C SER A 273 -23.64 -0.92 -6.81
N ALA A 274 -23.03 -0.65 -7.97
CA ALA A 274 -22.64 -1.67 -8.92
C ALA A 274 -21.61 -2.63 -8.29
N PRO A 275 -21.79 -3.96 -8.43
CA PRO A 275 -20.86 -4.92 -7.83
C PRO A 275 -19.40 -4.77 -8.31
N SER A 276 -19.19 -4.29 -9.53
CA SER A 276 -17.87 -3.95 -10.07
C SER A 276 -17.15 -2.87 -9.27
N ASP A 277 -17.89 -2.02 -8.56
CA ASP A 277 -17.33 -0.89 -7.82
C ASP A 277 -17.13 -1.25 -6.32
N ALA A 278 -17.47 -2.48 -5.91
CA ALA A 278 -17.50 -2.88 -4.51
C ALA A 278 -16.16 -2.67 -3.80
N LEU A 279 -15.02 -2.92 -4.46
CA LEU A 279 -13.70 -2.67 -3.87
C LEU A 279 -13.48 -1.19 -3.55
N ILE A 280 -13.95 -0.29 -4.41
CA ILE A 280 -13.88 1.16 -4.16
C ILE A 280 -14.81 1.48 -3.00
N ARG A 281 -16.09 1.08 -3.11
CA ARG A 281 -17.14 1.38 -2.14
C ARG A 281 -16.81 0.94 -0.71
N HIS A 282 -16.19 -0.23 -0.54
CA HIS A 282 -15.83 -0.73 0.79
C HIS A 282 -14.60 -0.06 1.41
N GLN A 283 -13.85 0.73 0.64
CA GLN A 283 -12.68 1.48 1.10
C GLN A 283 -12.90 3.00 1.07
N ASP A 284 -13.95 3.46 0.39
CA ASP A 284 -14.21 4.86 0.18
C ASP A 284 -14.63 5.54 1.47
N ARG A 285 -14.00 6.70 1.72
CA ARG A 285 -14.29 7.59 2.85
C ARG A 285 -14.81 8.95 2.37
N GLY A 286 -15.34 9.00 1.14
CA GLY A 286 -15.85 10.20 0.47
C GLY A 286 -14.82 10.90 -0.43
N GLY A 287 -13.73 10.21 -0.79
CA GLY A 287 -12.63 10.80 -1.57
C GLY A 287 -12.19 9.96 -2.78
N LEU A 288 -12.65 8.71 -2.89
CA LEU A 288 -12.33 7.87 -4.04
C LEU A 288 -13.22 8.23 -5.23
N LEU A 289 -12.66 8.08 -6.44
CA LEU A 289 -13.39 8.32 -7.68
C LEU A 289 -13.84 6.99 -8.28
N TYR A 290 -15.04 6.99 -8.86
CA TYR A 290 -15.63 5.82 -9.50
C TYR A 290 -15.42 5.94 -11.02
N PRO A 291 -14.76 4.98 -11.67
CA PRO A 291 -14.46 5.09 -13.09
C PRO A 291 -15.70 4.86 -13.97
N SER A 292 -15.74 5.52 -15.13
CA SER A 292 -16.77 5.25 -16.13
C SER A 292 -16.73 3.79 -16.62
N THR A 293 -17.87 3.27 -17.08
CA THR A 293 -17.95 1.92 -17.64
C THR A 293 -17.05 1.77 -18.86
N GLU A 294 -16.98 2.80 -19.72
CA GLU A 294 -16.10 2.80 -20.89
C GLU A 294 -14.62 2.69 -20.48
N LEU A 295 -14.20 3.42 -19.45
CA LEU A 295 -12.82 3.32 -18.94
C LEU A 295 -12.54 1.89 -18.47
N VAL A 296 -13.39 1.28 -17.65
CA VAL A 296 -13.19 -0.08 -17.15
C VAL A 296 -13.10 -1.10 -18.30
N MET A 297 -13.92 -0.95 -19.34
CA MET A 297 -13.84 -1.79 -20.55
C MET A 297 -12.50 -1.63 -21.27
N VAL A 298 -12.03 -0.39 -21.47
CA VAL A 298 -10.73 -0.10 -22.07
C VAL A 298 -9.59 -0.72 -21.23
N LEU A 299 -9.63 -0.57 -19.90
CA LEU A 299 -8.62 -1.15 -19.02
C LEU A 299 -8.61 -2.68 -19.06
N ASN A 300 -9.78 -3.32 -19.17
CA ASN A 300 -9.87 -4.78 -19.34
C ASN A 300 -9.24 -5.24 -20.66
N SER A 301 -9.49 -4.53 -21.76
CA SER A 301 -8.85 -4.82 -23.05
C SER A 301 -7.34 -4.61 -22.99
N LEU A 302 -6.89 -3.54 -22.32
CA LEU A 302 -5.47 -3.25 -22.12
C LEU A 302 -4.76 -4.28 -21.22
N LYS A 303 -5.46 -4.86 -20.24
CA LYS A 303 -4.92 -5.95 -19.41
C LYS A 303 -4.56 -7.14 -20.30
N ASN A 304 -5.51 -7.62 -21.11
CA ASN A 304 -5.31 -8.77 -22.00
C ASN A 304 -4.21 -8.48 -23.03
N TYR A 305 -4.19 -7.26 -23.57
CA TYR A 305 -3.12 -6.76 -24.44
C TYR A 305 -1.74 -6.84 -23.77
N ALA A 306 -1.62 -6.32 -22.54
CA ALA A 306 -0.36 -6.28 -21.80
C ALA A 306 0.15 -7.69 -21.47
N GLU A 307 -0.73 -8.62 -21.08
CA GLU A 307 -0.36 -10.01 -20.81
C GLU A 307 0.29 -10.68 -22.02
N VAL A 308 -0.31 -10.53 -23.19
CA VAL A 308 0.21 -11.11 -24.44
C VAL A 308 1.47 -10.39 -24.92
N PHE A 309 1.50 -9.07 -24.80
CA PHE A 309 2.67 -8.27 -25.14
C PHE A 309 3.89 -8.67 -24.29
N LEU A 310 3.74 -8.70 -22.97
CA LEU A 310 4.83 -8.99 -22.02
C LEU A 310 5.35 -10.43 -22.13
N ALA A 311 4.49 -11.38 -22.50
CA ALA A 311 4.91 -12.76 -22.75
C ALA A 311 5.97 -12.87 -23.85
N ARG A 312 5.92 -11.98 -24.86
CA ARG A 312 6.71 -12.04 -26.09
C ARG A 312 7.76 -10.94 -26.24
N ALA A 313 7.58 -9.77 -25.64
CA ALA A 313 8.47 -8.60 -25.81
C ALA A 313 9.70 -8.61 -24.86
N ARG A 314 10.31 -9.78 -24.60
CA ARG A 314 11.33 -9.93 -23.54
C ARG A 314 12.63 -9.20 -23.83
N LYS A 315 13.01 -9.06 -25.10
CA LYS A 315 14.26 -8.40 -25.51
C LYS A 315 14.06 -7.03 -26.16
N MET A 316 12.82 -6.55 -26.19
CA MET A 316 12.48 -5.28 -26.84
C MET A 316 13.08 -4.09 -26.08
N ASN A 317 13.63 -3.14 -26.83
CA ASN A 317 14.07 -1.86 -26.28
C ASN A 317 12.87 -0.91 -26.08
N GLN A 318 12.81 -0.25 -24.93
CA GLN A 318 11.70 0.62 -24.53
C GLN A 318 10.30 -0.01 -24.70
N PRO A 319 10.05 -1.22 -24.14
CA PRO A 319 8.83 -1.99 -24.40
C PRO A 319 7.57 -1.24 -23.97
N LEU A 320 7.64 -0.44 -22.89
CA LEU A 320 6.53 0.39 -22.44
C LEU A 320 6.13 1.45 -23.48
N LYS A 321 7.11 2.11 -24.12
CA LYS A 321 6.85 3.15 -25.11
C LYS A 321 6.19 2.54 -26.34
N ALA A 322 6.74 1.43 -26.85
CA ALA A 322 6.18 0.71 -27.98
C ALA A 322 4.74 0.26 -27.73
N ALA A 323 4.46 -0.26 -26.52
CA ALA A 323 3.12 -0.70 -26.14
C ALA A 323 2.12 0.48 -26.04
N VAL A 324 2.54 1.59 -25.42
CA VAL A 324 1.71 2.80 -25.31
C VAL A 324 1.41 3.39 -26.69
N ASP A 325 2.41 3.53 -27.56
CA ASP A 325 2.25 4.11 -28.88
C ASP A 325 1.29 3.28 -29.76
N ASN A 326 1.44 1.94 -29.73
CA ASN A 326 0.56 1.02 -30.45
C ASN A 326 -0.88 1.06 -29.91
N ALA A 327 -1.07 0.94 -28.60
CA ALA A 327 -2.40 0.98 -27.98
C ALA A 327 -3.10 2.34 -28.20
N ALA A 328 -2.34 3.45 -28.16
CA ALA A 328 -2.88 4.78 -28.43
C ALA A 328 -3.43 4.89 -29.87
N GLN A 329 -2.71 4.38 -30.87
CA GLN A 329 -3.18 4.38 -32.26
C GLN A 329 -4.48 3.57 -32.43
N ILE A 330 -4.58 2.42 -31.76
CA ILE A 330 -5.75 1.54 -31.82
C ILE A 330 -6.97 2.20 -31.18
N LEU A 331 -6.80 2.82 -30.01
CA LEU A 331 -7.88 3.52 -29.31
C LEU A 331 -8.34 4.78 -30.05
N GLN A 332 -7.42 5.52 -30.68
CA GLN A 332 -7.75 6.67 -31.51
C GLN A 332 -8.61 6.29 -32.72
N LYS A 333 -8.26 5.21 -33.42
CA LYS A 333 -9.05 4.72 -34.57
C LYS A 333 -10.48 4.31 -34.20
N ARG A 334 -10.71 3.93 -32.95
CA ARG A 334 -12.01 3.43 -32.44
C ARG A 334 -12.77 4.47 -31.62
N ASP A 335 -12.31 5.73 -31.62
CA ASP A 335 -12.94 6.86 -30.93
C ASP A 335 -13.25 6.60 -29.44
N LYS A 336 -12.42 5.78 -28.75
CA LYS A 336 -12.62 5.45 -27.33
C LYS A 336 -12.14 6.58 -26.42
N LEU A 337 -12.97 7.00 -25.46
CA LEU A 337 -12.67 8.15 -24.59
C LEU A 337 -12.37 9.43 -25.42
N LYS A 338 -13.24 9.72 -26.40
CA LYS A 338 -13.09 10.87 -27.28
C LYS A 338 -13.61 12.15 -26.64
N CYS A 339 -12.72 13.12 -26.46
CA CYS A 339 -13.05 14.48 -26.05
C CYS A 339 -13.14 15.38 -27.28
N SER A 340 -14.11 16.29 -27.28
CA SER A 340 -14.38 17.25 -28.35
C SER A 340 -13.30 18.33 -28.48
N THR A 341 -12.53 18.55 -27.41
CA THR A 341 -11.45 19.56 -27.41
C THR A 341 -10.23 19.09 -28.19
N PRO A 342 -9.69 19.90 -29.12
CA PRO A 342 -8.51 19.53 -29.90
C PRO A 342 -7.30 19.18 -29.03
N GLY A 343 -6.61 18.09 -29.37
CA GLY A 343 -5.40 17.63 -28.67
C GLY A 343 -5.66 16.91 -27.33
N HIS A 344 -6.82 17.10 -26.70
CA HIS A 344 -7.14 16.45 -25.42
C HIS A 344 -7.26 14.93 -25.54
N HIS A 345 -7.84 14.43 -26.64
CA HIS A 345 -7.98 12.98 -26.83
C HIS A 345 -6.62 12.25 -26.81
N LYS A 346 -5.59 12.79 -27.49
CA LYS A 346 -4.24 12.23 -27.46
C LYS A 346 -3.64 12.27 -26.05
N LYS A 347 -3.74 13.42 -25.37
CA LYS A 347 -3.22 13.61 -24.01
C LYS A 347 -3.92 12.70 -23.00
N LEU A 348 -5.24 12.53 -23.11
CA LEU A 348 -6.05 11.66 -22.27
C LEU A 348 -5.61 10.20 -22.41
N LEU A 349 -5.50 9.71 -23.65
CA LEU A 349 -5.04 8.35 -23.92
C LEU A 349 -3.62 8.13 -23.41
N GLU A 350 -2.71 9.08 -23.58
CA GLU A 350 -1.35 9.01 -23.04
C GLU A 350 -1.35 8.83 -21.51
N VAL A 351 -2.12 9.66 -20.78
CA VAL A 351 -2.23 9.56 -19.32
C VAL A 351 -2.79 8.20 -18.91
N VAL A 352 -3.90 7.76 -19.52
CA VAL A 352 -4.56 6.48 -19.21
C VAL A 352 -3.59 5.31 -19.45
N LEU A 353 -2.97 5.25 -20.64
CA LEU A 353 -2.10 4.16 -21.06
C LEU A 353 -0.83 4.10 -20.21
N VAL A 354 -0.16 5.23 -19.99
CA VAL A 354 1.08 5.25 -19.20
C VAL A 354 0.80 4.87 -17.75
N LYS A 355 -0.27 5.40 -17.14
CA LYS A 355 -0.60 5.13 -15.73
C LYS A 355 -1.10 3.71 -15.51
N PHE A 356 -1.69 3.07 -16.52
CA PHE A 356 -2.13 1.68 -16.45
C PHE A 356 -1.01 0.68 -16.77
N LEU A 357 -0.30 0.86 -17.89
CA LEU A 357 0.67 -0.12 -18.38
C LEU A 357 1.99 -0.09 -17.58
N ARG A 358 2.43 1.08 -17.11
CA ARG A 358 3.72 1.17 -16.39
C ARG A 358 3.77 0.28 -15.13
N PRO A 359 2.77 0.28 -14.23
CA PRO A 359 2.77 -0.63 -13.09
C PRO A 359 2.76 -2.12 -13.49
N LEU A 360 2.02 -2.50 -14.54
CA LEU A 360 1.99 -3.88 -15.03
C LEU A 360 3.37 -4.33 -15.53
N PHE A 361 4.04 -3.47 -16.29
CA PHE A 361 5.38 -3.73 -16.81
C PHE A 361 6.42 -3.81 -15.69
N LEU A 362 6.32 -2.91 -14.70
CA LEU A 362 7.19 -2.94 -13.53
C LEU A 362 7.01 -4.23 -12.73
N ASN A 363 5.76 -4.63 -12.46
CA ASN A 363 5.46 -5.87 -11.74
C ASN A 363 5.96 -7.11 -12.48
N PHE A 364 5.78 -7.15 -13.81
CA PHE A 364 6.32 -8.22 -14.64
C PHE A 364 7.84 -8.26 -14.58
N ALA A 365 8.52 -7.12 -14.76
CA ALA A 365 9.96 -7.01 -14.68
C ALA A 365 10.48 -7.46 -13.31
N THR A 366 9.87 -7.00 -12.21
CA THR A 366 10.20 -7.44 -10.85
C THR A 366 10.00 -8.95 -10.68
N SER A 367 8.90 -9.52 -11.19
CA SER A 367 8.68 -10.97 -11.12
C SER A 367 9.74 -11.76 -11.91
N VAL A 368 10.17 -11.26 -13.07
CA VAL A 368 11.25 -11.85 -13.86
C VAL A 368 12.58 -11.72 -13.11
N THR A 369 12.88 -10.54 -12.54
CA THR A 369 14.06 -10.33 -11.70
C THR A 369 14.05 -11.28 -10.51
N ASP A 370 12.98 -11.35 -9.73
CA ASP A 370 12.89 -12.22 -8.55
C ASP A 370 13.04 -13.71 -8.89
N LYS A 371 12.57 -14.15 -10.06
CA LYS A 371 12.76 -15.53 -10.55
C LYS A 371 14.19 -15.82 -10.98
N HIS A 372 14.89 -14.83 -11.53
CA HIS A 372 16.26 -14.95 -12.02
C HIS A 372 17.32 -14.48 -11.03
N ASP A 373 16.91 -13.85 -9.93
CA ASP A 373 17.74 -13.61 -8.77
C ASP A 373 18.02 -15.00 -8.22
N LEU A 374 19.16 -15.56 -8.63
CA LEU A 374 19.79 -16.67 -7.95
C LEU A 374 19.81 -16.23 -6.48
N ALA A 375 18.99 -16.86 -5.65
CA ALA A 375 19.11 -16.72 -4.22
C ALA A 375 20.61 -16.81 -3.95
N LYS A 376 21.20 -15.73 -3.45
CA LYS A 376 22.53 -15.84 -2.86
C LYS A 376 22.29 -16.76 -1.67
N ASP A 377 22.38 -18.05 -1.92
CA ASP A 377 22.50 -19.04 -0.90
C ASP A 377 23.80 -18.67 -0.20
N PHE A 378 23.68 -17.85 0.84
CA PHE A 378 24.63 -17.80 1.91
C PHE A 378 24.50 -19.18 2.59
N HIS A 379 24.94 -20.24 1.91
CA HIS A 379 24.90 -21.64 2.32
C HIS A 379 25.64 -21.88 3.63
N VAL A 380 26.31 -20.86 4.16
CA VAL A 380 27.02 -20.90 5.42
C VAL A 380 26.74 -19.61 6.18
N LYS A 381 25.85 -19.67 7.18
CA LYS A 381 26.02 -18.85 8.38
C LYS A 381 27.47 -19.05 8.81
N PRO A 382 28.33 -18.02 8.95
CA PRO A 382 29.75 -18.23 9.25
C PRO A 382 29.90 -19.21 10.41
N LEU A 383 30.57 -20.33 10.14
CA LEU A 383 30.66 -21.51 11.02
C LEU A 383 31.56 -21.28 12.25
N SER A 384 32.01 -20.06 12.52
CA SER A 384 32.74 -19.75 13.76
C SER A 384 31.96 -18.76 14.62
N ARG A 385 31.26 -19.32 15.61
CA ARG A 385 30.72 -18.59 16.78
C ARG A 385 31.81 -18.26 17.82
N LYS A 386 33.10 -18.44 17.52
CA LYS A 386 34.20 -18.23 18.48
C LYS A 386 35.48 -17.80 17.76
N VAL A 387 35.62 -16.53 17.41
CA VAL A 387 36.93 -15.89 17.39
C VAL A 387 36.78 -14.51 18.00
N LEU A 388 36.92 -14.45 19.32
CA LEU A 388 37.62 -13.40 20.07
C LEU A 388 37.97 -14.03 21.42
N LYS A 389 38.91 -14.98 21.39
CA LYS A 389 39.87 -15.11 22.48
C LYS A 389 41.01 -14.17 22.11
N LEU A 390 41.02 -12.99 22.72
CA LEU A 390 42.22 -12.23 23.07
C LEU A 390 41.91 -11.52 24.39
#